data_AF-X1A9J0-F1
#
_entry.id   AF-X1A9J0-F1
#
_cell.length_a   1.000
_cell.length_b   1.000
_cell.length_c   1.000
_cell.angle_alpha   90.00
_cell.angle_beta   90.00
_cell.angle_gamma   90.00
#
_symmetry.space_group_name_H-M   'P 1'
#
loop_
_entity.id
_entity.type
_entity.pdbx_description
1 polymer ?
#
loop_
_entity_poly.entity_id
_entity_poly.type
_entity_poly.pdbx_seq_one_letter_code
_entity_poly.pdbx_strand_id
1 'polypeptide(L)'
;MHYQEEPYLHYMRIIKVSAVSYANTFPFIYGLENTLIREKIVLQKDYPALCAMNLLEDKVDIGLVPITVIPELDFYEIISEYCIGANKEVRSVILVCNGPLKKLKRIFLDYQSGTSVNLVKVLAMYYWDIDVQWLPTTEGFENNIKNDQDGAVLIG
;
A
#
# COMPACT_ATOMS: atom_id res chain seq x y z
N MET A 1 -45.10 9.74 -38.23
CA MET A 1 -44.22 10.11 -37.09
C MET A 1 -44.16 8.92 -36.16
N HIS A 2 -43.17 8.05 -36.33
CA HIS A 2 -42.85 7.00 -35.37
C HIS A 2 -41.46 7.36 -34.85
N TYR A 3 -41.40 7.90 -33.64
CA TYR A 3 -40.14 7.97 -32.89
C TYR A 3 -39.83 6.53 -32.46
N GLN A 4 -38.83 5.92 -33.08
CA GLN A 4 -38.19 4.73 -32.55
C GLN A 4 -37.33 5.19 -31.36
N GLU A 5 -37.64 4.68 -30.17
CA GLU A 5 -36.75 4.78 -29.03
C GLU A 5 -35.51 3.91 -29.31
N GLU A 6 -34.38 4.57 -29.61
CA GLU A 6 -33.05 3.93 -29.61
C GLU A 6 -32.73 3.47 -28.18
N PRO A 7 -32.45 2.18 -27.93
CA PRO A 7 -32.05 1.75 -26.60
C PRO A 7 -30.62 2.22 -26.35
N TYR A 8 -30.46 3.21 -25.50
CA TYR A 8 -29.16 3.61 -24.96
C TYR A 8 -28.58 2.43 -24.18
N LEU A 9 -27.86 1.55 -24.87
CA LEU A 9 -27.00 0.56 -24.27
C LEU A 9 -25.84 1.34 -23.63
N HIS A 10 -26.05 1.84 -22.42
CA HIS A 10 -24.98 2.37 -21.60
C HIS A 10 -24.03 1.19 -21.36
N TYR A 11 -22.97 1.09 -22.16
CA TYR A 11 -21.91 0.11 -21.93
C TYR A 11 -21.43 0.34 -20.51
N MET A 12 -21.83 -0.53 -19.59
CA MET A 12 -21.30 -0.51 -18.24
C MET A 12 -19.81 -0.83 -18.37
N ARG A 13 -18.99 0.22 -18.33
CA ARG A 13 -17.54 0.10 -18.31
C ARG A 13 -17.18 -0.77 -17.11
N ILE A 14 -16.50 -1.88 -17.38
CA ILE A 14 -15.89 -2.71 -16.34
C ILE A 14 -14.81 -1.87 -15.64
N ILE A 15 -14.92 -1.74 -14.32
CA ILE A 15 -14.00 -0.93 -13.52
C ILE A 15 -12.80 -1.78 -13.09
N LYS A 16 -11.59 -1.30 -13.36
CA LYS A 16 -10.35 -1.96 -12.93
C LYS A 16 -10.00 -1.51 -11.51
N VAL A 17 -9.83 -2.46 -10.61
CA VAL A 17 -9.56 -2.21 -9.20
C VAL A 17 -8.26 -2.91 -8.83
N SER A 18 -7.30 -2.19 -8.24
CA SER A 18 -6.15 -2.80 -7.55
C SER A 18 -6.38 -2.76 -6.04
N ALA A 19 -6.31 -3.92 -5.40
CA ALA A 19 -6.41 -4.06 -3.96
C ALA A 19 -5.12 -4.68 -3.40
N VAL A 20 -4.65 -4.13 -2.29
CA VAL A 20 -3.57 -4.73 -1.51
C VAL A 20 -3.96 -6.15 -1.10
N SER A 21 -3.03 -7.09 -1.17
CA SER A 21 -3.25 -8.52 -0.87
C SER A 21 -2.51 -8.98 0.40
N TYR A 22 -2.69 -8.26 1.51
CA TYR A 22 -2.25 -8.68 2.85
C TYR A 22 -3.41 -9.22 3.69
N ALA A 23 -3.09 -9.89 4.79
CA ALA A 23 -4.12 -10.49 5.66
C ALA A 23 -5.16 -9.47 6.15
N ASN A 24 -4.75 -8.22 6.40
CA ASN A 24 -5.63 -7.13 6.83
C ASN A 24 -6.66 -6.67 5.77
N THR A 25 -6.47 -7.05 4.51
CA THR A 25 -7.37 -6.75 3.39
C THR A 25 -8.25 -7.93 2.96
N PHE A 26 -8.02 -9.13 3.49
CA PHE A 26 -8.78 -10.32 3.12
C PHE A 26 -10.30 -10.17 3.31
N PRO A 27 -10.82 -9.58 4.41
CA PRO A 27 -12.26 -9.39 4.55
C PRO A 27 -12.85 -8.49 3.46
N PHE A 28 -12.12 -7.45 3.06
CA PHE A 28 -12.54 -6.52 2.01
C PHE A 28 -12.56 -7.21 0.64
N ILE A 29 -11.47 -7.89 0.29
CA ILE A 29 -11.36 -8.68 -0.95
C ILE A 29 -12.46 -9.73 -1.02
N TYR A 30 -12.69 -10.46 0.08
CA TYR A 30 -13.75 -11.47 0.16
C TYR A 30 -15.12 -10.87 -0.16
N GLY A 31 -15.43 -9.69 0.39
CA GLY A 31 -16.67 -8.96 0.08
C GLY A 31 -16.80 -8.61 -1.40
N LEU A 32 -15.72 -8.18 -2.05
CA LEU A 32 -15.71 -7.88 -3.49
C LEU A 32 -15.97 -9.14 -4.33
N GLU A 33 -15.39 -10.27 -3.97
CA GLU A 33 -15.47 -11.52 -4.76
C GLU A 33 -16.77 -12.31 -4.53
N ASN A 34 -17.43 -12.11 -3.39
CA ASN A 34 -18.61 -12.87 -2.97
C ASN A 34 -19.91 -12.07 -3.03
N THR A 35 -19.90 -10.90 -3.69
CA THR A 35 -21.10 -10.08 -3.95
C THR A 35 -21.26 -9.80 -5.44
N LEU A 36 -22.40 -9.21 -5.84
CA LEU A 36 -22.70 -8.87 -7.24
C LEU A 36 -21.72 -7.84 -7.85
N ILE A 37 -20.90 -7.17 -7.04
CA ILE A 37 -19.92 -6.20 -7.54
C ILE A 37 -18.85 -6.84 -8.42
N ARG A 38 -18.53 -8.13 -8.21
CA ARG A 38 -17.55 -8.88 -9.01
C ARG A 38 -17.86 -8.90 -10.50
N GLU A 39 -19.14 -8.78 -10.87
CA GLU A 39 -19.57 -8.77 -12.27
C GLU A 39 -19.32 -7.43 -12.95
N LYS A 40 -18.97 -6.40 -12.16
CA LYS A 40 -18.76 -5.02 -12.60
C LYS A 40 -17.30 -4.58 -12.53
N ILE A 41 -16.43 -5.41 -11.96
CA ILE A 41 -15.03 -5.06 -11.72
C ILE A 41 -14.06 -6.12 -12.25
N VAL A 42 -12.84 -5.69 -12.56
CA VAL A 42 -11.66 -6.56 -12.69
C VAL A 42 -10.75 -6.28 -11.50
N LEU A 43 -10.67 -7.23 -10.57
CA LEU A 43 -9.89 -7.11 -9.34
C LEU A 43 -8.49 -7.68 -9.53
N GLN A 44 -7.48 -6.84 -9.32
CA GLN A 44 -6.08 -7.20 -9.21
C GLN A 44 -5.67 -7.20 -7.73
N LYS A 45 -4.89 -8.21 -7.32
CA LYS A 45 -4.44 -8.43 -5.95
C LYS A 45 -2.93 -8.32 -5.92
N ASP A 46 -2.41 -7.23 -5.40
CA ASP A 46 -0.99 -6.87 -5.48
C ASP A 46 -0.44 -6.44 -4.11
N TYR A 47 0.88 -6.25 -4.01
CA TYR A 47 1.46 -5.56 -2.85
C TYR A 47 1.31 -4.04 -2.99
N PRO A 48 1.36 -3.25 -1.89
CA PRO A 48 0.96 -1.84 -1.91
C PRO A 48 1.73 -0.96 -2.88
N ALA A 49 3.04 -1.16 -3.02
CA ALA A 49 3.85 -0.41 -3.98
C ALA A 49 3.45 -0.69 -5.45
N LEU A 50 3.01 -1.90 -5.78
CA LEU A 50 2.48 -2.20 -7.12
C LEU A 50 1.07 -1.64 -7.32
N CYS A 51 0.20 -1.66 -6.30
CA CYS A 51 -1.09 -0.97 -6.36
C CYS A 51 -0.90 0.53 -6.64
N ALA A 52 0.07 1.16 -5.97
CA ALA A 52 0.45 2.56 -6.17
C ALA A 52 0.87 2.83 -7.61
N MET A 53 1.82 2.04 -8.13
CA MET A 53 2.32 2.18 -9.50
C MET A 53 1.20 1.99 -10.53
N ASN A 54 0.32 1.00 -10.33
CA ASN A 54 -0.80 0.76 -11.24
C ASN A 54 -1.78 1.93 -11.28
N LEU A 55 -1.97 2.65 -10.17
CA LEU A 55 -2.82 3.84 -10.12
C LEU A 55 -2.13 5.05 -10.78
N LEU A 56 -0.84 5.26 -10.50
CA LEU A 56 -0.05 6.37 -11.08
C LEU A 56 0.10 6.25 -12.60
N GLU A 57 0.14 5.04 -13.13
CA GLU A 57 0.28 4.77 -14.56
C GLU A 57 -1.07 4.57 -15.28
N ASP A 58 -2.19 4.96 -14.66
CA ASP A 58 -3.56 4.82 -15.21
C ASP A 58 -3.92 3.38 -15.65
N LYS A 59 -3.29 2.37 -15.04
CA LYS A 59 -3.57 0.95 -15.34
C LYS A 59 -4.85 0.47 -14.67
N VAL A 60 -5.22 1.09 -13.54
CA VAL A 60 -6.46 0.82 -12.80
C VAL A 60 -7.25 2.10 -12.55
N ASP A 61 -8.57 1.96 -12.41
CA ASP A 61 -9.48 3.08 -12.16
C ASP A 61 -9.60 3.40 -10.66
N ILE A 62 -9.47 2.38 -9.80
CA ILE A 62 -9.57 2.49 -8.34
C ILE A 62 -8.42 1.71 -7.72
N GLY A 63 -7.75 2.33 -6.74
CA GLY A 63 -6.68 1.69 -5.98
C GLY A 63 -6.90 1.77 -4.47
N LEU A 64 -6.78 0.65 -3.77
CA LEU A 64 -6.48 0.66 -2.33
C LEU A 64 -4.97 0.85 -2.20
N VAL A 65 -4.52 2.09 -2.02
CA VAL A 65 -3.10 2.46 -2.10
C VAL A 65 -2.56 3.06 -0.80
N PRO A 66 -1.23 3.03 -0.58
CA PRO A 66 -0.59 3.81 0.47
C PRO A 66 -0.94 5.30 0.39
N ILE A 67 -1.10 5.96 1.54
CA ILE A 67 -1.36 7.41 1.60
C ILE A 67 -0.22 8.23 0.95
N THR A 68 0.97 7.66 0.87
CA THR A 68 2.15 8.31 0.29
C THR A 68 2.04 8.55 -1.20
N VAL A 69 1.10 7.91 -1.89
CA VAL A 69 0.86 8.06 -3.33
C VAL A 69 0.10 9.35 -3.65
N ILE A 70 -0.68 9.87 -2.71
CA ILE A 70 -1.56 11.03 -2.93
C ILE A 70 -0.81 12.26 -3.50
N PRO A 71 0.36 12.66 -2.95
CA PRO A 71 1.10 13.81 -3.48
C PRO A 71 1.69 13.59 -4.88
N GLU A 72 1.75 12.35 -5.36
CA GLU A 72 2.30 11.98 -6.67
C GLU A 72 1.23 11.94 -7.77
N LEU A 73 -0.06 12.00 -7.41
CA LEU A 73 -1.17 11.97 -8.35
C LEU A 73 -1.51 13.39 -8.83
N ASP A 74 -1.56 13.59 -10.15
CA ASP A 74 -2.00 14.86 -10.75
C ASP A 74 -3.48 15.17 -10.43
N PHE A 75 -4.31 14.13 -10.37
CA PHE A 75 -5.71 14.21 -10.00
C PHE A 75 -6.13 12.94 -9.26
N TYR A 76 -6.93 13.09 -8.20
CA TYR A 76 -7.49 11.97 -7.47
C TYR A 76 -8.78 12.37 -6.76
N GLU A 77 -9.62 11.37 -6.47
CA GLU A 77 -10.77 11.51 -5.58
C GLU A 77 -10.72 10.41 -4.52
N ILE A 78 -10.94 10.78 -3.26
CA ILE A 78 -11.15 9.80 -2.18
C ILE A 78 -12.63 9.42 -2.20
N ILE A 79 -12.93 8.24 -2.72
CA ILE A 79 -14.31 7.78 -2.99
C ILE A 79 -14.99 7.09 -1.79
N SER A 80 -14.35 7.07 -0.62
CA SER A 80 -14.79 6.32 0.55
C SER A 80 -14.19 6.89 1.83
N GLU A 81 -14.95 6.83 2.93
CA GLU A 81 -14.45 7.16 4.27
C GLU A 81 -13.71 5.98 4.94
N TYR A 82 -13.63 4.83 4.28
CA TYR A 82 -12.96 3.62 4.78
C TYR A 82 -11.50 3.55 4.32
N CYS A 83 -10.62 3.15 5.23
CA CYS A 83 -9.21 2.91 4.94
C CYS A 83 -8.68 1.70 5.73
N ILE A 84 -7.46 1.25 5.37
CA ILE A 84 -6.69 0.33 6.22
C ILE A 84 -5.85 1.17 7.17
N GLY A 85 -6.19 1.12 8.44
CA GLY A 85 -5.50 1.84 9.50
C GLY A 85 -5.67 1.14 10.84
N ALA A 86 -4.97 1.64 11.85
CA ALA A 86 -5.05 1.14 13.19
C ALA A 86 -5.01 2.28 14.20
N ASN A 87 -5.71 2.10 15.32
CA ASN A 87 -5.54 2.93 16.50
C ASN A 87 -4.66 2.14 17.48
N LYS A 88 -3.45 2.65 17.75
CA LYS A 88 -2.37 2.01 18.53
C LYS A 88 -1.60 0.94 17.75
N GLU A 89 -1.03 -0.03 18.47
CA GLU A 89 -0.08 -1.01 17.98
C GLU A 89 -0.66 -1.93 16.90
N VAL A 90 0.16 -2.21 15.89
CA VAL A 90 -0.07 -3.23 14.88
C VAL A 90 1.07 -4.24 14.92
N ARG A 91 0.79 -5.49 14.54
CA ARG A 91 1.80 -6.55 14.50
C ARG A 91 2.45 -6.72 13.12
N SER A 92 1.87 -6.08 12.10
CA SER A 92 2.23 -6.22 10.69
C SER A 92 3.08 -5.07 10.16
N VAL A 93 3.50 -4.12 11.01
CA VAL A 93 4.42 -3.03 10.65
C VAL A 93 5.39 -2.85 11.81
N ILE A 94 6.63 -3.31 11.62
CA ILE A 94 7.62 -3.34 12.69
C ILE A 94 8.99 -2.85 12.20
N LEU A 95 9.70 -2.15 13.08
CA LEU A 95 11.15 -1.94 12.97
C LEU A 95 11.83 -3.01 13.82
N VAL A 96 12.54 -3.95 13.18
CA VAL A 96 13.36 -4.96 13.86
C VAL A 96 14.81 -4.52 13.89
N CYS A 97 15.53 -4.84 14.96
CA CYS A 97 16.96 -4.57 15.08
C CYS A 97 17.64 -5.61 15.98
N ASN A 98 18.90 -5.93 15.67
CA ASN A 98 19.70 -6.91 16.42
C ASN A 98 20.38 -6.33 17.68
N GLY A 99 20.15 -5.05 17.96
CA GLY A 99 20.70 -4.34 19.11
C GLY A 99 19.78 -3.22 19.60
N PRO A 100 20.21 -2.44 20.60
CA PRO A 100 19.48 -1.26 21.07
C PRO A 100 19.24 -0.27 19.92
N LEU A 101 18.02 0.27 19.83
CA LEU A 101 17.62 1.25 18.81
C LEU A 101 18.63 2.40 18.63
N LYS A 102 19.16 2.93 19.74
CA LYS A 102 20.13 4.03 19.76
C LYS A 102 21.50 3.70 19.15
N LYS A 103 21.80 2.42 18.89
CA LYS A 103 23.04 1.98 18.23
C LYS A 103 22.90 1.80 16.72
N LEU A 104 21.69 1.91 16.19
CA LEU A 104 21.46 1.74 14.75
C LEU A 104 22.30 2.74 13.95
N LYS A 105 22.87 2.24 12.86
CA LYS A 105 23.59 3.01 11.84
C LYS A 105 22.95 2.90 10.48
N ARG A 106 22.21 1.81 10.23
CA ARG A 106 21.57 1.53 8.94
C ARG A 106 20.17 1.00 9.17
N ILE A 107 19.21 1.48 8.38
CA ILE A 107 17.86 0.91 8.33
C ILE A 107 17.55 0.49 6.90
N PHE A 108 17.30 -0.80 6.72
CA PHE A 108 16.82 -1.40 5.50
C PHE A 108 15.31 -1.15 5.36
N LEU A 109 14.91 -0.56 4.24
CA LEU A 109 13.56 -0.10 3.98
C LEU A 109 12.82 -1.11 3.11
N ASP A 110 11.74 -1.70 3.62
CA ASP A 110 10.90 -2.66 2.90
C ASP A 110 10.43 -2.10 1.54
N TYR A 111 10.81 -2.79 0.46
CA TYR A 111 10.48 -2.37 -0.91
C TYR A 111 8.98 -2.46 -1.24
N GLN A 112 8.19 -3.16 -0.41
CA GLN A 112 6.76 -3.31 -0.63
C GLN A 112 5.92 -2.16 -0.01
N SER A 113 6.52 -1.28 0.81
CA SER A 113 5.79 -0.27 1.60
C SER A 113 6.25 1.17 1.39
N GLY A 114 5.36 2.04 0.90
CA GLY A 114 5.56 3.49 0.94
C GLY A 114 5.32 4.10 2.32
N THR A 115 4.16 3.82 2.94
CA THR A 115 3.75 4.46 4.20
C THR A 115 4.66 4.11 5.37
N SER A 116 4.96 2.82 5.58
CA SER A 116 5.75 2.39 6.74
C SER A 116 7.19 2.88 6.67
N VAL A 117 7.76 2.94 5.46
CA VAL A 117 9.09 3.50 5.19
C VAL A 117 9.16 5.00 5.49
N ASN A 118 8.09 5.75 5.23
CA ASN A 118 8.04 7.15 5.60
C ASN A 118 7.78 7.34 7.10
N LEU A 119 6.93 6.51 7.71
CA LEU A 119 6.66 6.56 9.14
C LEU A 119 7.94 6.33 9.97
N VAL A 120 8.78 5.35 9.61
CA VAL A 120 10.04 5.10 10.35
C VAL A 120 10.97 6.31 10.33
N LYS A 121 11.01 7.08 9.23
CA LYS A 121 11.82 8.29 9.11
C LYS A 121 11.31 9.40 10.02
N VAL A 122 9.98 9.58 10.06
CA VAL A 122 9.32 10.52 10.98
C VAL A 122 9.62 10.13 12.43
N LEU A 123 9.47 8.85 12.78
CA LEU A 123 9.74 8.39 14.15
C LEU A 123 11.23 8.55 14.54
N ALA A 124 12.15 8.22 13.63
CA ALA A 124 13.58 8.40 13.82
C ALA A 124 13.95 9.86 14.13
N MET A 125 13.38 10.80 13.36
CA MET A 125 13.65 12.23 13.49
C MET A 125 12.99 12.86 14.71
N TYR A 126 11.71 12.57 14.97
CA TYR A 126 10.92 13.35 15.93
C TYR A 126 10.74 12.67 17.29
N TYR A 127 10.97 11.35 17.40
CA TYR A 127 10.68 10.59 18.61
C TYR A 127 11.88 9.83 19.15
N TRP A 128 12.66 9.21 18.26
CA TRP A 128 13.76 8.36 18.67
C TRP A 128 15.09 9.08 18.68
N ASP A 129 15.22 10.23 18.02
CA ASP A 129 16.47 10.99 17.94
C ASP A 129 17.64 10.07 17.56
N ILE A 130 17.51 9.44 16.38
CA ILE A 130 18.54 8.60 15.78
C ILE A 130 18.85 9.10 14.36
N ASP A 131 20.13 9.10 14.02
CA ASP A 131 20.63 9.40 12.68
C ASP A 131 21.23 8.14 12.06
N VAL A 132 20.66 7.72 10.93
CA VAL A 132 20.93 6.43 10.29
C VAL A 132 20.97 6.59 8.77
N GLN A 133 21.73 5.72 8.12
CA GLN A 133 21.68 5.56 6.68
C GLN A 133 20.43 4.75 6.28
N TRP A 134 19.63 5.32 5.39
CA TRP A 134 18.47 4.64 4.79
C TRP A 134 18.91 3.81 3.59
N LEU A 135 18.61 2.51 3.60
CA LEU A 135 18.97 1.59 2.53
C LEU A 135 17.72 1.03 1.86
N PRO A 136 17.39 1.40 0.60
CA PRO A 136 16.33 0.73 -0.14
C PRO A 136 16.70 -0.74 -0.36
N THR A 137 15.69 -1.60 -0.43
CA THR A 137 15.89 -3.06 -0.55
C THR A 137 15.21 -3.64 -1.78
N THR A 138 15.41 -4.94 -1.97
CA THR A 138 14.71 -5.79 -2.94
C THR A 138 14.34 -7.10 -2.26
N GLU A 139 13.70 -8.02 -2.98
CA GLU A 139 13.48 -9.39 -2.49
C GLU A 139 14.79 -10.02 -1.99
N GLY A 140 14.72 -10.74 -0.86
CA GLY A 140 15.86 -11.43 -0.24
C GLY A 140 16.76 -10.56 0.65
N PHE A 141 16.40 -9.30 0.92
CA PHE A 141 17.23 -8.36 1.67
C PHE A 141 17.49 -8.74 3.13
N GLU A 142 16.68 -9.62 3.71
CA GLU A 142 16.85 -10.14 5.06
C GLU A 142 18.25 -10.74 5.27
N ASN A 143 18.86 -11.28 4.21
CA ASN A 143 20.22 -11.82 4.22
C ASN A 143 21.33 -10.75 4.32
N ASN A 144 20.98 -9.48 4.15
CA ASN A 144 21.91 -8.34 4.20
C ASN A 144 22.02 -7.72 5.60
N ILE A 145 21.17 -8.14 6.55
CA ILE A 145 21.18 -7.70 7.94
C ILE A 145 22.23 -8.53 8.69
N LYS A 146 23.37 -7.93 9.08
CA LYS A 146 24.54 -8.70 9.54
C LYS A 146 25.02 -8.38 10.95
N ASN A 147 24.71 -7.21 11.49
CA ASN A 147 25.24 -6.79 12.78
C ASN A 147 24.19 -6.11 13.68
N ASP A 148 24.59 -5.74 14.89
CA ASP A 148 23.76 -5.11 15.93
C ASP A 148 23.46 -3.62 15.66
N GLN A 149 24.01 -3.07 14.57
CA GLN A 149 23.78 -1.69 14.10
C GLN A 149 22.80 -1.64 12.92
N ASP A 150 22.29 -2.80 12.49
CA ASP A 150 21.32 -2.92 11.41
C ASP A 150 19.90 -3.04 11.95
N GLY A 151 19.00 -2.27 11.36
CA GLY A 151 17.56 -2.40 11.53
C GLY A 151 16.86 -2.61 10.19
N ALA A 152 15.65 -3.15 10.21
CA ALA A 152 14.82 -3.30 9.04
C ALA A 152 13.37 -2.95 9.35
N VAL A 153 12.74 -2.19 8.46
CA VAL A 153 11.27 -2.09 8.44
C VAL A 153 10.76 -3.35 7.77
N LEU A 154 9.76 -3.99 8.38
CA LEU A 154 9.07 -5.15 7.81
C LEU A 154 7.57 -4.87 7.78
N ILE A 155 6.94 -5.21 6.67
CA ILE A 155 5.48 -5.25 6.54
C ILE A 155 4.97 -6.63 6.14
N GLY A 156 3.82 -7.05 6.69
CA GLY A 156 3.22 -8.36 6.40
C GLY A 156 2.14 -8.76 7.39
#